data_AF-A0A936UJW1-F1
#
_entry.id   AF-A0A936UJW1-F1
#
_cell.length_a   1.000
_cell.length_b   1.000
_cell.length_c   1.000
_cell.angle_alpha   90.00
_cell.angle_beta   90.00
_cell.angle_gamma   90.00
#
_symmetry.space_group_name_H-M   'P 1'
#
loop_
_entity.id
_entity.type
_entity.pdbx_description
1 polymer ?
#
loop_
_entity_poly.entity_id
_entity_poly.type
_entity_poly.pdbx_seq_one_letter_code
_entity_poly.pdbx_strand_id
1 'polypeptide(L)'
;MLKKILFPLILTVIIFQNSNILSQNVFDIPANTFSGNSNMRLRDKGESSSSTLPIALGVVSFLYLFNPIVLLENDKIAGGLTKELSLGFGNFGEYRTTFEYSFLFRADLKSHLRAGLKYDILLNKSIRPSNYLQGTPVITIGADYFTDLTHSGVSPEISYGYSIRNNKLLFYPSLKIRYTYVPKGSDIIDFSLGIVLGIANPFIDTKIRSADYK
;
A
#
# COMPACT_ATOMS: atom_id res chain seq x y z
N MET A 1 19.95 -24.48 9.78
CA MET A 1 18.61 -25.15 9.74
C MET A 1 17.49 -24.28 10.31
N LEU A 2 17.69 -23.65 11.48
CA LEU A 2 16.70 -22.81 12.16
C LEU A 2 16.10 -21.66 11.29
N LYS A 3 16.93 -21.00 10.47
CA LYS A 3 16.51 -19.92 9.55
C LYS A 3 15.50 -20.37 8.48
N LYS A 4 15.57 -21.63 8.02
CA LYS A 4 14.65 -22.18 6.99
C LYS A 4 13.26 -22.48 7.53
N ILE A 5 13.11 -22.60 8.86
CA ILE A 5 11.83 -22.89 9.53
C ILE A 5 11.22 -21.59 10.06
N LEU A 6 12.05 -20.64 10.50
CA LEU A 6 11.57 -19.36 11.04
C LEU A 6 10.85 -18.51 9.99
N PHE A 7 11.36 -18.49 8.75
CA PHE A 7 10.77 -17.72 7.66
C PHE A 7 9.34 -18.16 7.28
N PRO A 8 9.07 -19.45 7.00
CA PRO A 8 7.69 -19.88 6.75
C PRO A 8 6.83 -19.67 7.98
N LEU A 9 7.33 -19.89 9.21
CA LEU A 9 6.55 -19.66 10.43
C LEU A 9 6.09 -18.19 10.58
N ILE A 10 6.99 -17.23 10.37
CA ILE A 10 6.67 -15.80 10.40
C ILE A 10 5.67 -15.45 9.30
N LEU A 11 5.85 -16.00 8.09
CA LEU A 11 4.94 -15.79 6.98
C LEU A 11 3.53 -16.33 7.29
N THR A 12 3.43 -17.53 7.89
CA THR A 12 2.15 -18.12 8.29
C THR A 12 1.46 -17.31 9.39
N VAL A 13 2.22 -16.80 10.37
CA VAL A 13 1.66 -15.94 11.44
C VAL A 13 1.13 -14.62 10.85
N ILE A 14 1.85 -14.01 9.92
CA ILE A 14 1.39 -12.78 9.24
C ILE A 14 0.14 -13.06 8.41
N ILE A 15 0.09 -14.17 7.65
CA ILE A 15 -1.09 -14.55 6.87
C ILE A 15 -2.28 -14.83 7.79
N PHE A 16 -2.08 -15.54 8.89
CA PHE A 16 -3.13 -15.92 9.83
C PHE A 16 -3.69 -14.72 10.61
N GLN A 17 -2.85 -13.75 10.98
CA GLN A 17 -3.33 -12.51 11.60
C GLN A 17 -4.16 -11.67 10.61
N ASN A 18 -3.75 -11.60 9.34
CA ASN A 18 -4.49 -10.86 8.32
C ASN A 18 -5.80 -11.54 7.90
N SER A 19 -5.89 -12.88 7.90
CA SER A 19 -7.14 -13.59 7.60
C SER A 19 -8.22 -13.38 8.68
N ASN A 20 -7.82 -13.23 9.95
CA ASN A 20 -8.77 -12.94 11.04
C ASN A 20 -9.31 -11.51 10.98
N ILE A 21 -8.52 -10.54 10.50
CA ILE A 21 -8.97 -9.16 10.25
C ILE A 21 -9.94 -9.10 9.05
N LEU A 22 -9.77 -9.98 8.07
CA LEU A 22 -10.69 -10.10 6.93
C LEU A 22 -12.06 -10.69 7.33
N SER A 23 -12.09 -11.55 8.36
CA SER A 23 -13.31 -12.18 8.88
C SER A 23 -14.19 -11.23 9.71
N GLN A 24 -13.61 -10.18 10.32
CA GLN A 24 -14.33 -9.27 11.22
C GLN A 24 -14.87 -7.99 10.55
N ASN A 25 -14.72 -7.82 9.24
CA ASN A 25 -15.21 -6.64 8.50
C ASN A 25 -16.33 -6.97 7.50
N VAL A 26 -17.21 -7.92 7.83
CA VAL A 26 -18.59 -7.85 7.33
C VAL A 26 -19.32 -6.85 8.21
N PHE A 27 -19.15 -5.56 7.90
CA PHE A 27 -20.01 -4.52 8.44
C PHE A 27 -21.39 -4.72 7.81
N ASP A 28 -22.25 -5.47 8.48
CA ASP A 28 -23.68 -5.52 8.16
C ASP A 28 -24.27 -4.14 8.46
N ILE A 29 -24.33 -3.31 7.42
CA ILE A 29 -25.20 -2.12 7.43
C ILE A 29 -26.63 -2.67 7.35
N PRO A 30 -27.49 -2.47 8.36
CA PRO A 30 -28.85 -2.99 8.31
C PRO A 30 -29.60 -2.29 7.17
N ALA A 31 -30.01 -3.07 6.17
CA ALA A 31 -30.97 -2.65 5.17
C ALA A 31 -32.33 -2.48 5.85
N ASN A 32 -32.61 -1.27 6.34
CA ASN A 32 -33.94 -0.91 6.76
C ASN A 32 -34.86 -0.90 5.52
N THR A 33 -35.76 -1.88 5.52
CA THR A 33 -36.92 -2.04 4.65
C THR A 33 -37.68 -0.72 4.50
N PHE A 34 -37.65 -0.11 3.31
CA PHE A 34 -38.46 1.08 3.02
C PHE A 34 -39.79 0.63 2.41
N SER A 35 -40.83 0.63 3.24
CA SER A 35 -42.23 0.58 2.85
C SER A 35 -42.86 1.95 3.14
N GLY A 36 -43.46 2.56 2.12
CA GLY A 36 -44.65 3.43 2.28
C GLY A 36 -44.48 4.88 2.73
N ASN A 37 -44.37 5.78 1.75
CA ASN A 37 -45.12 7.03 1.57
C ASN A 37 -45.08 8.23 2.58
N SER A 38 -44.91 9.40 1.93
CA SER A 38 -45.44 10.75 2.23
C SER A 38 -44.62 11.77 3.07
N ASN A 39 -44.27 12.86 2.37
CA ASN A 39 -44.18 14.27 2.79
C ASN A 39 -43.68 14.61 4.20
N MET A 40 -42.45 15.15 4.32
CA MET A 40 -42.18 16.35 5.13
C MET A 40 -40.73 16.85 5.03
N ARG A 41 -40.62 18.13 4.62
CA ARG A 41 -39.66 19.16 5.06
C ARG A 41 -38.15 18.91 4.89
N LEU A 42 -37.57 19.70 3.98
CA LEU A 42 -36.18 20.17 4.03
C LEU A 42 -35.81 20.55 5.47
N ARG A 43 -34.91 19.77 6.06
CA ARG A 43 -34.21 20.08 7.29
C ARG A 43 -32.74 19.83 6.99
N ASP A 44 -32.01 20.92 6.76
CA ASP A 44 -30.54 20.94 6.82
C ASP A 44 -30.12 20.21 8.10
N LYS A 45 -29.61 18.99 7.93
CA LYS A 45 -28.92 18.24 8.96
C LYS A 45 -27.45 18.36 8.63
N GLY A 46 -26.78 19.19 9.42
CA GLY A 46 -25.35 19.44 9.32
C GLY A 46 -24.59 18.14 9.12
N GLU A 47 -23.69 18.19 8.13
CA GLU A 47 -22.68 17.17 7.90
C GLU A 47 -22.03 16.84 9.25
N SER A 48 -22.38 15.68 9.81
CA SER A 48 -21.60 15.11 10.89
C SER A 48 -20.28 14.69 10.26
N SER A 49 -19.31 15.61 10.24
CA SER A 49 -17.92 15.29 9.93
C SER A 49 -17.54 14.12 10.82
N SER A 50 -17.42 12.91 10.27
CA SER A 50 -17.12 11.74 11.08
C SER A 50 -15.77 11.96 11.75
N SER A 51 -15.76 11.98 13.08
CA SER A 51 -14.55 12.17 13.89
C SER A 51 -13.49 11.08 13.67
N THR A 52 -13.87 10.01 12.96
CA THR A 52 -13.01 8.89 12.61
C THR A 52 -12.05 9.20 11.46
N LEU A 53 -12.38 10.09 10.52
CA LEU A 53 -11.53 10.38 9.36
C LEU A 53 -10.20 11.07 9.76
N PRO A 54 -10.19 12.12 10.61
CA PRO A 54 -8.94 12.75 11.04
C PRO A 54 -8.08 11.82 11.89
N ILE A 55 -8.71 10.99 12.75
CA ILE A 55 -8.00 10.02 13.58
C ILE A 55 -7.38 8.92 12.72
N ALA A 56 -8.12 8.39 11.74
CA ALA A 56 -7.60 7.40 10.81
C ALA A 56 -6.42 7.95 9.99
N LEU A 57 -6.53 9.19 9.49
CA LEU A 57 -5.42 9.87 8.81
C LEU A 57 -4.21 10.05 9.72
N GLY A 58 -4.41 10.39 11.00
CA GLY A 58 -3.35 10.49 12.00
C GLY A 58 -2.64 9.16 12.24
N VAL A 59 -3.40 8.07 12.43
CA VAL A 59 -2.86 6.71 12.63
C VAL A 59 -2.11 6.24 11.37
N VAL A 60 -2.68 6.45 10.19
CA VAL A 60 -2.06 6.13 8.90
C VAL A 60 -0.74 6.88 8.71
N SER A 61 -0.72 8.18 9.02
CA SER A 61 0.47 9.01 8.90
C SER A 61 1.55 8.59 9.89
N PHE A 62 1.16 8.23 11.11
CA PHE A 62 2.08 7.69 12.12
C PHE A 62 2.65 6.34 11.69
N LEU A 63 1.81 5.41 11.23
CA LEU A 63 2.27 4.10 10.76
C LEU A 63 3.18 4.22 9.53
N TYR A 64 2.95 5.19 8.65
CA TYR A 64 3.86 5.48 7.53
C TYR A 64 5.27 5.83 8.00
N LEU A 65 5.45 6.43 9.19
CA LEU A 65 6.77 6.65 9.79
C LEU A 65 7.47 5.33 10.14
N PHE A 66 6.72 4.26 10.36
CA PHE A 66 7.20 2.93 10.73
C PHE A 66 6.94 1.90 9.63
N ASN A 67 7.76 1.97 8.58
CA ASN A 67 7.80 0.99 7.50
C ASN A 67 9.07 0.15 7.68
N PRO A 68 9.07 -0.91 8.50
CA PRO A 68 10.27 -1.69 8.75
C PRO A 68 10.69 -2.48 7.52
N ILE A 69 12.01 -2.60 7.35
CA ILE A 69 12.64 -3.44 6.33
C ILE A 69 13.67 -4.36 6.98
N VAL A 70 13.74 -5.60 6.50
CA VAL A 70 14.77 -6.57 6.84
C VAL A 70 15.42 -7.00 5.54
N LEU A 71 16.75 -6.96 5.50
CA LEU A 71 17.53 -7.36 4.33
C LEU A 71 18.51 -8.48 4.68
N LEU A 72 18.79 -9.28 3.66
CA LEU A 72 19.76 -10.37 3.64
C LEU A 72 20.75 -10.07 2.53
N GLU A 73 22.01 -9.88 2.89
CA GLU A 73 23.10 -9.56 1.97
C GLU A 73 24.41 -10.17 2.51
N ASN A 74 25.16 -10.91 1.69
CA ASN A 74 26.41 -11.59 2.11
C ASN A 74 26.29 -12.39 3.42
N ASP A 75 25.23 -13.19 3.56
CA ASP A 75 24.90 -13.96 4.77
C ASP A 75 24.64 -13.13 6.05
N LYS A 76 24.66 -11.81 5.95
CA LYS A 76 24.35 -10.88 7.04
C LYS A 76 22.88 -10.47 6.97
N ILE A 77 22.29 -10.28 8.14
CA ILE A 77 20.94 -9.76 8.30
C ILE A 77 21.05 -8.33 8.81
N ALA A 78 20.33 -7.39 8.21
CA ALA A 78 20.21 -6.05 8.73
C ALA A 78 18.75 -5.60 8.76
N GLY A 79 18.40 -4.83 9.78
CA GLY A 79 17.10 -4.16 9.89
C GLY A 79 17.21 -2.70 9.48
N GLY A 80 16.07 -2.08 9.18
CA GLY A 80 16.02 -0.67 8.83
C GLY A 80 14.59 -0.14 8.73
N LEU A 81 14.47 1.08 8.22
CA LEU A 81 13.22 1.73 7.88
C LEU A 81 13.24 2.12 6.42
N THR A 82 12.15 1.85 5.71
CA THR A 82 11.96 2.27 4.32
C THR A 82 10.88 3.33 4.21
N LYS A 83 10.92 4.14 3.16
CA LYS A 83 9.92 5.16 2.85
C LYS A 83 9.69 5.12 1.37
N GLU A 84 8.44 4.93 0.95
CA GLU A 84 8.06 4.84 -0.46
C GLU A 84 7.05 5.94 -0.77
N LEU A 85 7.41 6.80 -1.71
CA LEU A 85 6.52 7.73 -2.37
C LEU A 85 6.12 7.16 -3.71
N SER A 86 4.84 7.27 -4.05
CA SER A 86 4.29 6.70 -5.27
C SER A 86 3.42 7.68 -6.04
N LEU A 87 3.59 7.69 -7.36
CA LEU A 87 2.77 8.45 -8.29
C LEU A 87 2.08 7.45 -9.23
N GLY A 88 0.78 7.29 -9.05
CA GLY A 88 -0.09 6.45 -9.85
C GLY A 88 -0.55 7.13 -11.14
N PHE A 89 -0.76 6.34 -12.18
CA PHE A 89 -1.31 6.72 -13.47
C PHE A 89 -2.05 5.52 -14.09
N GLY A 90 -2.77 5.76 -15.18
CA GLY A 90 -3.73 4.80 -15.74
C GLY A 90 -5.17 5.14 -15.38
N ASN A 91 -6.08 4.19 -15.50
CA ASN A 91 -7.51 4.42 -15.30
C ASN A 91 -7.86 4.66 -13.82
N PHE A 92 -7.21 3.90 -12.93
CA PHE A 92 -7.44 3.92 -11.48
C PHE A 92 -6.14 3.84 -10.67
N GLY A 93 -5.05 4.36 -11.24
CA GLY A 93 -3.73 4.37 -10.61
C GLY A 93 -3.07 3.01 -10.55
N GLU A 94 -3.42 2.12 -11.48
CA GLU A 94 -2.88 0.76 -11.56
C GLU A 94 -1.40 0.75 -11.95
N TYR A 95 -0.92 1.73 -12.71
CA TYR A 95 0.50 1.89 -12.96
C TYR A 95 1.07 2.89 -11.96
N ARG A 96 2.23 2.59 -11.37
CA ARG A 96 2.83 3.47 -10.36
C ARG A 96 4.32 3.66 -10.62
N THR A 97 4.77 4.91 -10.62
CA THR A 97 6.18 5.26 -10.47
C THR A 97 6.46 5.42 -8.99
N THR A 98 7.57 4.85 -8.52
CA THR A 98 7.91 4.86 -7.10
C THR A 98 9.31 5.37 -6.86
N PHE A 99 9.47 6.10 -5.78
CA PHE A 99 10.77 6.49 -5.23
C PHE A 99 10.83 5.99 -3.79
N GLU A 100 11.83 5.17 -3.50
CA GLU A 100 12.01 4.57 -2.19
C GLU A 100 13.38 4.93 -1.62
N TYR A 101 13.39 5.30 -0.35
CA TYR A 101 14.58 5.49 0.45
C TYR A 101 14.54 4.54 1.63
N SER A 102 15.58 3.71 1.78
CA SER A 102 15.74 2.84 2.93
C SER A 102 16.93 3.28 3.76
N PHE A 103 16.74 3.45 5.06
CA PHE A 103 17.79 3.65 6.05
C PHE A 103 18.04 2.35 6.81
N LEU A 104 19.30 1.92 6.88
CA LEU A 104 19.72 0.64 7.43
C LEU A 104 20.48 0.82 8.75
N PHE A 105 20.15 -0.02 9.73
CA PHE A 105 20.81 -0.04 11.03
C PHE A 105 22.08 -0.91 10.99
N ARG A 106 23.06 -0.52 10.15
CA ARG A 106 24.37 -1.19 10.03
C ARG A 106 25.52 -0.20 9.85
N ALA A 107 26.75 -0.67 10.06
CA ALA A 107 27.94 0.19 10.16
C ALA A 107 28.52 0.60 8.79
N ASP A 108 28.47 -0.29 7.81
CA ASP A 108 29.07 -0.16 6.49
C ASP A 108 28.22 0.67 5.53
N LEU A 109 26.98 0.24 5.30
CA LEU A 109 26.09 0.88 4.35
C LEU A 109 24.80 1.32 5.02
N LYS A 110 24.57 2.63 5.08
CA LYS A 110 23.48 3.21 5.88
C LYS A 110 22.22 3.47 5.08
N SER A 111 22.29 3.48 3.75
CA SER A 111 21.13 3.85 2.92
C SER A 111 21.09 3.20 1.56
N HIS A 112 19.88 2.92 1.10
CA HIS A 112 19.55 2.53 -0.27
C HIS A 112 18.58 3.52 -0.89
N LEU A 113 18.74 3.77 -2.18
CA LEU A 113 17.80 4.49 -3.02
C LEU A 113 17.27 3.57 -4.10
N ARG A 114 15.97 3.67 -4.36
CA ARG A 114 15.32 2.93 -5.43
C ARG A 114 14.34 3.82 -6.18
N ALA A 115 14.30 3.65 -7.50
CA ALA A 115 13.29 4.25 -8.36
C ALA A 115 12.71 3.17 -9.25
N GLY A 116 11.39 3.06 -9.33
CA GLY A 116 10.78 1.91 -9.99
C GLY A 116 9.45 2.17 -10.65
N LEU A 117 9.02 1.14 -11.39
CA LEU A 117 7.73 1.06 -12.04
C LEU A 117 7.01 -0.18 -11.54
N LYS A 118 5.74 0.01 -11.16
CA LYS A 118 4.91 -1.02 -10.58
C LYS A 118 3.55 -1.06 -11.24
N TYR A 119 2.92 -2.23 -11.16
CA TYR A 119 1.58 -2.49 -11.64
C TYR A 119 0.74 -3.18 -10.56
N ASP A 120 -0.37 -2.54 -10.18
CA ASP A 120 -1.32 -2.99 -9.18
C ASP A 120 -2.45 -3.80 -9.84
N ILE A 121 -2.55 -5.08 -9.48
CA ILE A 121 -3.65 -5.96 -9.86
C ILE A 121 -4.73 -5.87 -8.77
N LEU A 122 -5.78 -5.13 -9.06
CA LEU A 122 -6.94 -4.94 -8.18
C LEU A 122 -7.78 -6.22 -8.18
N LEU A 123 -7.92 -6.87 -7.03
CA LEU A 123 -8.64 -8.15 -6.94
C LEU A 123 -10.16 -7.96 -6.86
N ASN A 124 -10.63 -6.79 -6.39
CA ASN A 124 -12.04 -6.43 -6.48
C ASN A 124 -12.29 -5.63 -7.78
N LYS A 125 -13.00 -6.23 -8.74
CA LYS A 125 -13.33 -5.59 -10.02
C LYS A 125 -14.48 -4.58 -9.95
N SER A 126 -15.21 -4.53 -8.84
CA SER A 126 -16.37 -3.64 -8.68
C SER A 126 -15.98 -2.21 -8.31
N ILE A 127 -14.71 -1.97 -7.95
CA ILE A 127 -14.22 -0.64 -7.60
C ILE A 127 -14.01 0.21 -8.86
N ARG A 128 -14.32 1.50 -8.77
CA ARG A 128 -14.23 2.43 -9.90
C ARG A 128 -13.67 3.78 -9.44
N PRO A 129 -13.10 4.60 -10.35
CA PRO A 129 -12.76 5.98 -10.05
C PRO A 129 -13.95 6.74 -9.43
N SER A 130 -13.80 7.15 -8.17
CA SER A 130 -14.81 7.95 -7.46
C SER A 130 -14.13 8.87 -6.44
N ASN A 131 -14.89 9.85 -5.93
CA ASN A 131 -14.41 10.74 -4.87
C ASN A 131 -14.44 10.06 -3.49
N TYR A 132 -15.12 8.92 -3.37
CA TYR A 132 -15.20 8.14 -2.13
C TYR A 132 -14.02 7.18 -2.01
N LEU A 133 -13.54 7.00 -0.78
CA LEU A 133 -12.52 5.99 -0.47
C LEU A 133 -13.11 4.59 -0.66
N GLN A 134 -12.41 3.77 -1.44
CA GLN A 134 -12.75 2.38 -1.71
C GLN A 134 -11.58 1.49 -1.32
N GLY A 135 -11.90 0.33 -0.73
CA GLY A 135 -10.93 -0.68 -0.30
C GLY A 135 -10.88 -1.88 -1.23
N THR A 136 -9.68 -2.38 -1.54
CA THR A 136 -9.51 -3.63 -2.29
C THR A 136 -8.20 -4.32 -1.94
N PRO A 137 -8.15 -5.66 -1.91
CA PRO A 137 -6.87 -6.36 -1.88
C PRO A 137 -6.16 -6.24 -3.24
N VAL A 138 -4.84 -6.09 -3.20
CA VAL A 138 -4.01 -5.80 -4.37
C VAL A 138 -2.76 -6.66 -4.34
N ILE A 139 -2.48 -7.30 -5.48
CA ILE A 139 -1.17 -7.87 -5.79
C ILE A 139 -0.43 -6.85 -6.66
N THR A 140 0.78 -6.46 -6.26
CA THR A 140 1.63 -5.58 -7.06
C THR A 140 2.80 -6.38 -7.61
N ILE A 141 3.12 -6.15 -8.87
CA ILE A 141 4.37 -6.60 -9.48
C ILE A 141 5.13 -5.38 -10.00
N GLY A 142 6.45 -5.41 -9.94
CA GLY A 142 7.24 -4.28 -10.41
C GLY A 142 8.72 -4.57 -10.49
N ALA A 143 9.47 -3.54 -10.88
CA ALA A 143 10.91 -3.56 -10.84
C ALA A 143 11.43 -2.17 -10.49
N ASP A 144 12.50 -2.15 -9.70
CA ASP A 144 13.20 -0.94 -9.30
C ASP A 144 14.62 -0.93 -9.84
N TYR A 145 15.10 0.24 -10.24
CA TYR A 145 16.52 0.55 -10.29
C TYR A 145 17.01 0.81 -8.87
N PHE A 146 18.06 0.11 -8.47
CA PHE A 146 18.69 0.21 -7.15
C PHE A 146 20.01 0.97 -7.23
N THR A 147 20.29 1.78 -6.20
CA THR A 147 21.63 2.29 -5.95
C THR A 147 21.88 2.55 -4.47
N ASP A 148 23.11 2.30 -4.04
CA ASP A 148 23.65 2.72 -2.74
C ASP A 148 24.67 3.89 -2.88
N LEU A 149 24.64 4.57 -4.03
CA LEU A 149 25.60 5.59 -4.52
C LEU A 149 26.98 5.06 -4.96
N THR A 150 27.30 3.80 -4.70
CA THR A 150 28.57 3.15 -5.10
C THR A 150 28.37 2.02 -6.11
N HIS A 151 27.32 1.25 -5.93
CA HIS A 151 26.85 0.16 -6.77
C HIS A 151 25.44 0.47 -7.26
N SER A 152 25.06 -0.21 -8.33
CA SER A 152 23.72 -0.15 -8.89
C SER A 152 23.26 -1.51 -9.34
N GLY A 153 21.95 -1.69 -9.43
CA GLY A 153 21.34 -2.96 -9.71
C GLY A 153 19.91 -2.84 -10.17
N VAL A 154 19.31 -3.98 -10.45
CA VAL A 154 17.89 -4.09 -10.81
C VAL A 154 17.22 -4.99 -9.79
N SER A 155 15.99 -4.63 -9.44
CA SER A 155 15.30 -5.21 -8.31
C SER A 155 13.86 -5.55 -8.64
N PRO A 156 13.57 -6.76 -9.17
CA PRO A 156 12.21 -7.25 -9.26
C PRO A 156 11.53 -7.30 -7.88
N GLU A 157 10.27 -6.88 -7.85
CA GLU A 157 9.45 -6.76 -6.66
C GLU A 157 8.10 -7.44 -6.86
N ILE A 158 7.63 -8.12 -5.82
CA ILE A 158 6.24 -8.53 -5.66
C ILE A 158 5.73 -8.09 -4.29
N SER A 159 4.52 -7.57 -4.23
CA SER A 159 3.87 -7.22 -2.97
C SER A 159 2.41 -7.66 -2.93
N TYR A 160 1.91 -7.87 -1.72
CA TYR A 160 0.50 -8.11 -1.45
C TYR A 160 0.05 -7.22 -0.31
N GLY A 161 -1.14 -6.65 -0.43
CA GLY A 161 -1.65 -5.74 0.58
C GLY A 161 -3.10 -5.36 0.37
N TYR A 162 -3.54 -4.39 1.14
CA TYR A 162 -4.90 -3.85 1.06
C TYR A 162 -4.84 -2.37 0.71
N SER A 163 -5.37 -2.00 -0.44
CA SER A 163 -5.35 -0.63 -0.91
C SER A 163 -6.64 0.08 -0.55
N ILE A 164 -6.52 1.23 0.09
CA ILE A 164 -7.59 2.20 0.33
C ILE A 164 -7.30 3.40 -0.56
N ARG A 165 -8.14 3.61 -1.57
CA ARG A 165 -7.89 4.63 -2.60
C ARG A 165 -9.16 5.35 -3.02
N ASN A 166 -8.99 6.57 -3.51
CA ASN A 166 -9.98 7.26 -4.34
C ASN A 166 -9.28 7.74 -5.63
N ASN A 167 -9.94 8.59 -6.40
CA ASN A 167 -9.37 9.18 -7.62
C ASN A 167 -8.06 9.98 -7.41
N LYS A 168 -7.78 10.45 -6.19
CA LYS A 168 -6.63 11.32 -5.91
C LYS A 168 -5.61 10.68 -4.97
N LEU A 169 -6.07 10.01 -3.92
CA LEU A 169 -5.25 9.49 -2.84
C LEU A 169 -5.15 7.97 -2.91
N LEU A 170 -3.95 7.48 -2.64
CA LEU A 170 -3.63 6.07 -2.48
C LEU A 170 -2.96 5.84 -1.13
N PHE A 171 -3.59 5.01 -0.32
CA PHE A 171 -3.00 4.41 0.87
C PHE A 171 -2.92 2.89 0.66
N TYR A 172 -1.72 2.32 0.76
CA TYR A 172 -1.52 0.91 0.47
C TYR A 172 -0.53 0.27 1.46
N PRO A 173 -1.01 -0.18 2.63
CA PRO A 173 -0.29 -1.10 3.49
C PRO A 173 -0.08 -2.43 2.75
N SER A 174 1.17 -2.84 2.64
CA SER A 174 1.57 -4.04 1.91
C SER A 174 2.78 -4.72 2.54
N LEU A 175 2.82 -6.03 2.38
CA LEU A 175 4.02 -6.83 2.56
C LEU A 175 4.69 -6.94 1.20
N LYS A 176 5.97 -6.59 1.15
CA LYS A 176 6.79 -6.58 -0.06
C LYS A 176 7.96 -7.54 0.08
N ILE A 177 8.22 -8.27 -1.00
CA ILE A 177 9.39 -9.12 -1.17
C ILE A 177 10.13 -8.65 -2.42
N ARG A 178 11.44 -8.51 -2.31
CA ARG A 178 12.28 -8.00 -3.39
C ARG A 178 13.60 -8.73 -3.44
N TYR A 179 14.07 -9.00 -4.66
CA TYR A 179 15.41 -9.50 -4.92
C TYR A 179 16.15 -8.46 -5.77
N THR A 180 17.27 -7.96 -5.27
CA THR A 180 18.14 -7.00 -5.97
C THR A 180 19.37 -7.71 -6.48
N TYR A 181 19.55 -7.69 -7.79
CA TYR A 181 20.78 -8.14 -8.44
C TYR A 181 21.74 -6.96 -8.62
N VAL A 182 22.96 -7.07 -8.08
CA VAL A 182 23.96 -5.99 -8.08
C VAL A 182 25.25 -6.49 -8.76
N PRO A 183 25.47 -6.22 -10.07
CA PRO A 183 26.55 -6.86 -10.84
C PRO A 183 27.96 -6.70 -10.29
N LYS A 184 28.23 -5.57 -9.60
CA LYS A 184 29.55 -5.24 -9.02
C LYS A 184 29.51 -5.20 -7.49
N GLY A 185 28.53 -5.84 -6.89
CA GLY A 185 28.33 -5.86 -5.44
C GLY A 185 27.70 -7.17 -5.03
N SER A 186 26.92 -7.11 -3.96
CA SER A 186 26.28 -8.27 -3.39
C SER A 186 24.79 -8.23 -3.65
N ASP A 187 24.24 -9.40 -3.99
CA ASP A 187 22.81 -9.54 -4.16
C ASP A 187 22.10 -9.38 -2.83
N ILE A 188 20.92 -8.75 -2.87
CA ILE A 188 20.15 -8.40 -1.68
C ILE A 188 18.77 -9.02 -1.79
N ILE A 189 18.33 -9.73 -0.76
CA ILE A 189 16.92 -10.10 -0.60
C ILE A 189 16.36 -9.25 0.52
N ASP A 190 15.29 -8.51 0.26
CA ASP A 190 14.63 -7.70 1.28
C ASP A 190 13.13 -7.98 1.43
N PHE A 191 12.69 -7.84 2.68
CA PHE A 191 11.32 -7.97 3.13
C PHE A 191 10.94 -6.66 3.81
N SER A 192 9.86 -6.03 3.38
CA SER A 192 9.37 -4.81 4.04
C SER A 192 7.88 -4.85 4.27
N LEU A 193 7.48 -4.30 5.42
CA LEU A 193 6.11 -3.89 5.66
C LEU A 193 6.06 -2.41 5.30
N GLY A 194 5.51 -2.12 4.13
CA GLY A 194 5.46 -0.80 3.56
C GLY A 194 4.03 -0.28 3.52
N ILE A 195 3.79 0.86 4.15
CA ILE A 195 2.69 1.73 3.74
C ILE A 195 3.20 2.57 2.58
N VAL A 196 2.53 2.46 1.44
CA VAL A 196 2.73 3.39 0.33
C VAL A 196 1.71 4.51 0.45
N LEU A 197 2.22 5.75 0.45
CA LEU A 197 1.42 6.95 0.24
C LEU A 197 1.66 7.44 -1.17
N GLY A 198 0.59 7.64 -1.92
CA GLY A 198 0.71 8.09 -3.28
C GLY A 198 -0.48 8.87 -3.78
N ILE A 199 -0.28 9.47 -4.95
CA ILE A 199 -1.33 10.14 -5.71
C ILE A 199 -1.81 9.14 -6.76
N ALA A 200 -3.05 8.69 -6.70
CA ALA A 200 -3.56 7.63 -7.58
C ALA A 200 -3.63 8.07 -9.05
N ASN A 201 -3.94 9.34 -9.32
CA ASN A 201 -4.03 9.85 -10.68
C ASN A 201 -3.86 11.40 -10.72
N PRO A 202 -2.62 11.92 -10.74
CA PRO A 202 -2.39 13.35 -10.79
C PRO A 202 -2.69 13.97 -12.17
N PHE A 203 -2.78 13.16 -13.23
CA PHE A 203 -2.80 13.64 -14.62
C PHE A 203 -4.13 13.47 -15.33
N ILE A 204 -5.00 12.56 -14.87
CA ILE A 204 -6.32 12.35 -15.46
C ILE A 204 -7.36 12.87 -14.49
N ASP A 205 -7.91 14.03 -14.84
CA ASP A 205 -9.14 14.53 -14.24
C ASP A 205 -10.28 13.64 -14.74
N THR A 206 -10.44 12.48 -14.11
CA THR A 206 -11.59 11.61 -14.37
C THR A 206 -12.80 12.46 -14.02
N LYS A 207 -13.58 12.86 -15.04
CA LYS A 207 -14.87 13.53 -14.87
C LYS A 207 -15.79 12.58 -14.11
N ILE A 208 -15.67 12.56 -12.78
CA ILE A 208 -16.59 11.91 -11.87
C ILE A 208 -17.81 12.81 -11.87
N ARG A 209 -18.61 12.70 -12.93
CA ARG A 209 -19.89 13.36 -13.04
C ARG A 209 -20.74 12.83 -11.90
N SER A 210 -21.35 13.74 -11.14
CA SER A 210 -22.37 13.48 -10.11
C SER A 210 -23.68 12.90 -10.69
N ALA A 211 -23.59 12.08 -11.73
CA ALA A 211 -24.72 11.56 -12.48
C ALA A 211 -25.31 10.26 -11.89
N ASP A 212 -24.67 9.70 -10.86
CA ASP A 212 -25.21 8.55 -10.10
C ASP A 212 -26.22 8.95 -9.02
N TYR A 213 -26.64 10.23 -8.98
CA TYR A 213 -27.87 10.66 -8.33
C TYR A 213 -28.98 10.82 -9.37
N LYS A 214 -29.67 9.72 -9.69
CA LYS A 214 -31.04 9.74 -10.20
C LYS A 214 -31.85 8.65 -9.51
#